data_AF-A0A1I2P7B5-F1
#
_entry.id   AF-A0A1I2P7B5-F1
#
_cell.length_a   1.000
_cell.length_b   1.000
_cell.length_c   1.000
_cell.angle_alpha   90.00
_cell.angle_beta   90.00
_cell.angle_gamma   90.00
#
_symmetry.space_group_name_H-M   'P 1'
#
loop_
_entity.id
_entity.type
_entity.pdbx_description
1 polymer ?
#
loop_
_entity_poly.entity_id
_entity_poly.type
_entity_poly.pdbx_seq_one_letter_code
_entity_poly.pdbx_strand_id
1 'polypeptide(L)'
;MTAFVWIFTDSLMNMVRHSDDMRAIILIALLVATLYALPKAGKALLLSLRHQSLEFNIREAALVLYRTMHELGLLEPAPSPRRIGVKKDEMGPVVWMRGGTTYEKTRFLNALQEFLEPIENPRYLLYRESKLLWLIKRRDYHAVPEELGRKKEYAELFLRKWTDSMGPARLIFTRTPEGRKKLVQAGMRALSAAFVERAERLSVWR
;
A
#
# COMPACT_ATOMS: atom_id res chain seq x y z
N MET A 1 0.35 19.91 74.74
CA MET A 1 0.75 19.07 73.59
C MET A 1 -0.39 18.70 72.64
N THR A 2 -1.65 19.05 72.93
CA THR A 2 -2.84 18.65 72.13
C THR A 2 -3.24 19.66 71.04
N ALA A 3 -2.94 20.96 71.21
CA ALA A 3 -3.30 22.00 70.24
C ALA A 3 -2.44 21.97 68.95
N PHE A 4 -1.16 21.61 69.05
CA PHE A 4 -0.26 21.54 67.90
C PHE A 4 -0.59 20.35 66.98
N VAL A 5 -1.02 19.24 67.55
CA VAL A 5 -1.47 18.05 66.80
C VAL A 5 -2.75 18.39 66.02
N TRP A 6 -3.70 19.11 66.63
CA TRP A 6 -4.96 19.49 65.97
C TRP A 6 -4.76 20.46 64.80
N ILE A 7 -3.91 21.48 64.96
CA ILE A 7 -3.58 22.43 63.88
C ILE A 7 -2.80 21.74 62.76
N PHE A 8 -1.90 20.81 63.09
CA PHE A 8 -1.14 20.06 62.10
C PHE A 8 -2.01 19.05 61.34
N THR A 9 -2.94 18.37 62.01
CA THR A 9 -3.91 17.47 61.36
C THR A 9 -4.92 18.23 60.53
N ASP A 10 -5.39 19.38 60.98
CA ASP A 10 -6.33 20.21 60.22
C ASP A 10 -5.64 20.83 59.00
N SER A 11 -4.40 21.29 59.13
CA SER A 11 -3.57 21.78 58.02
C SER A 11 -3.21 20.66 57.02
N LEU A 12 -2.90 19.44 57.50
CA LEU A 12 -2.72 18.27 56.64
C LEU A 12 -4.01 17.84 55.94
N MET A 13 -5.15 17.89 56.62
CA MET A 13 -6.43 17.49 56.04
C MET A 13 -6.96 18.54 55.06
N ASN A 14 -6.68 19.83 55.30
CA ASN A 14 -6.91 20.91 54.34
C ASN A 14 -5.95 20.84 53.14
N MET A 15 -4.68 20.45 53.35
CA MET A 15 -3.70 20.21 52.29
C MET A 15 -4.02 18.95 51.48
N VAL A 16 -4.57 17.89 52.10
CA VAL A 16 -5.07 16.69 51.42
C VAL A 16 -6.33 17.00 50.62
N ARG A 17 -7.27 17.79 51.16
CA ARG A 17 -8.46 18.26 50.43
C ARG A 17 -8.08 19.14 49.23
N HIS A 18 -7.11 20.04 49.40
CA HIS A 18 -6.53 20.83 48.30
C HIS A 18 -5.74 19.96 47.32
N SER A 19 -5.09 18.88 47.79
CA SER A 19 -4.36 17.93 46.93
C SER A 19 -5.29 17.04 46.12
N ASP A 20 -6.45 16.69 46.65
CA ASP A 20 -7.47 15.91 45.95
C ASP A 20 -8.20 16.77 44.92
N ASP A 21 -8.43 18.06 45.23
CA ASP A 21 -8.88 19.05 44.25
C ASP A 21 -7.84 19.24 43.13
N MET A 22 -6.54 19.35 43.48
CA MET A 22 -5.46 19.46 42.49
C MET A 22 -5.29 18.19 41.65
N ARG A 23 -5.42 17.00 42.27
CA ARG A 23 -5.42 15.70 41.56
C ARG A 23 -6.62 15.60 40.62
N ALA A 24 -7.81 16.01 41.06
CA ALA A 24 -9.01 16.02 40.24
C ALA A 24 -8.84 16.96 39.03
N ILE A 25 -8.29 18.16 39.24
CA ILE A 25 -8.00 19.12 38.16
C ILE A 25 -6.99 18.52 37.17
N ILE A 26 -5.92 17.88 37.64
CA ILE A 26 -4.92 17.22 36.78
C ILE A 26 -5.55 16.07 35.99
N LEU A 27 -6.37 15.23 36.62
CA LEU A 27 -7.05 14.12 35.95
C LEU A 27 -8.05 14.60 34.89
N ILE A 28 -8.80 15.66 35.17
CA ILE A 28 -9.71 16.29 34.21
C ILE A 28 -8.92 16.88 33.04
N ALA A 29 -7.84 17.61 33.31
CA ALA A 29 -6.97 18.15 32.27
C ALA A 29 -6.36 17.04 31.39
N LEU A 30 -5.93 15.92 31.99
CA LEU A 30 -5.40 14.76 31.28
C LEU A 30 -6.49 14.07 30.44
N LEU A 31 -7.71 13.93 30.97
CA LEU A 31 -8.85 13.37 30.26
C LEU A 31 -9.21 14.22 29.03
N VAL A 32 -9.30 15.55 29.21
CA VAL A 32 -9.60 16.50 28.12
C VAL A 32 -8.50 16.47 27.07
N ALA A 33 -7.22 16.48 27.48
CA ALA A 33 -6.09 16.35 26.56
C ALA A 33 -6.12 15.02 25.79
N THR A 34 -6.46 13.92 26.45
CA THR A 34 -6.58 12.60 25.83
C THR A 34 -7.74 12.55 24.84
N LEU A 35 -8.94 13.03 25.21
CA LEU A 35 -10.10 13.09 24.31
C LEU A 35 -9.85 13.97 23.08
N TYR A 36 -9.08 15.05 23.24
CA TYR A 36 -8.69 15.91 22.13
C TYR A 36 -7.60 15.28 21.23
N ALA A 37 -6.64 14.57 21.81
CA ALA A 37 -5.54 13.94 21.08
C ALA A 37 -5.94 12.61 20.41
N LEU A 38 -6.85 11.84 21.02
CA LEU A 38 -7.30 10.52 20.55
C LEU A 38 -7.77 10.49 19.09
N PRO A 39 -8.61 11.43 18.59
CA PRO A 39 -8.99 11.44 17.18
C PRO A 39 -7.83 11.77 16.25
N LYS A 40 -6.85 12.58 16.68
CA LYS A 40 -5.64 12.89 15.88
C LYS A 40 -4.68 11.70 15.86
N ALA A 41 -4.43 11.07 17.00
CA ALA A 41 -3.63 9.86 17.12
C ALA A 41 -4.27 8.70 16.35
N GLY A 42 -5.59 8.53 16.43
CA GLY A 42 -6.35 7.57 15.63
C GLY A 42 -6.23 7.83 14.13
N LYS A 43 -6.36 9.10 13.68
CA LYS A 43 -6.11 9.47 12.27
C LYS A 43 -4.67 9.20 11.85
N ALA A 44 -3.68 9.53 12.66
CA ALA A 44 -2.27 9.32 12.37
C ALA A 44 -1.92 7.82 12.30
N LEU A 45 -2.42 7.01 13.24
CA LEU A 45 -2.31 5.56 13.23
C LEU A 45 -3.01 4.96 12.01
N LEU A 46 -4.22 5.44 11.69
CA LEU A 46 -4.96 5.02 10.51
C LEU A 46 -4.23 5.37 9.21
N LEU A 47 -3.60 6.55 9.13
CA LEU A 47 -2.73 6.97 8.03
C LEU A 47 -1.45 6.12 7.97
N SER A 48 -0.87 5.74 9.11
CA SER A 48 0.30 4.85 9.17
C SER A 48 -0.03 3.42 8.72
N LEU A 49 -1.17 2.87 9.16
CA LEU A 49 -1.69 1.58 8.69
C LEU A 49 -2.13 1.65 7.22
N ARG A 50 -2.62 2.80 6.75
CA ARG A 50 -2.85 3.07 5.34
C ARG A 50 -1.52 2.93 4.58
N HIS A 51 -0.42 3.48 5.11
CA HIS A 51 0.93 3.41 4.51
C HIS A 51 1.57 2.00 4.51
N GLN A 52 1.34 1.15 5.52
CA GLN A 52 1.96 -0.19 5.56
C GLN A 52 1.38 -1.19 4.55
N SER A 53 0.09 -1.10 4.19
CA SER A 53 -0.49 -1.88 3.09
C SER A 53 -0.38 -1.16 1.72
N LEU A 54 0.20 0.05 1.71
CA LEU A 54 0.41 0.93 0.55
C LEU A 54 1.73 0.65 -0.17
N GLU A 55 2.76 0.12 0.51
CA GLU A 55 3.91 -0.48 -0.15
C GLU A 55 3.45 -1.80 -0.77
N PHE A 56 2.80 -1.69 -1.93
CA PHE A 56 2.76 -2.75 -2.92
C PHE A 56 4.08 -3.52 -2.84
N ASN A 57 4.05 -4.81 -2.48
CA ASN A 57 5.26 -5.59 -2.44
C ASN A 57 5.70 -5.78 -3.90
N ILE A 58 6.47 -4.81 -4.40
CA ILE A 58 6.90 -4.71 -5.80
C ILE A 58 7.56 -6.02 -6.20
N ARG A 59 8.27 -6.64 -5.26
CA ARG A 59 8.86 -7.94 -5.45
C ARG A 59 7.83 -9.04 -5.69
N GLU A 60 6.79 -9.14 -4.87
CA GLU A 60 5.71 -10.13 -5.05
C GLU A 60 4.98 -9.91 -6.37
N ALA A 61 4.61 -8.68 -6.70
CA ALA A 61 3.93 -8.42 -7.96
C ALA A 61 4.81 -8.68 -9.18
N ALA A 62 6.08 -8.28 -9.13
CA ALA A 62 7.07 -8.61 -10.15
C ALA A 62 7.25 -10.13 -10.27
N LEU A 63 7.20 -10.87 -9.16
CA LEU A 63 7.28 -12.33 -9.15
C LEU A 63 6.03 -12.98 -9.76
N VAL A 64 4.83 -12.49 -9.43
CA VAL A 64 3.57 -12.94 -10.03
C VAL A 64 3.57 -12.68 -11.54
N LEU A 65 3.98 -11.48 -11.95
CA LEU A 65 4.12 -11.10 -13.35
C LEU A 65 5.11 -12.04 -14.08
N TYR A 66 6.30 -12.25 -13.50
CA TYR A 66 7.32 -13.14 -14.04
C TYR A 66 6.82 -14.58 -14.18
N ARG A 67 6.21 -15.13 -13.12
CA ARG A 67 5.65 -16.48 -13.12
C ARG A 67 4.58 -16.65 -14.19
N THR A 68 3.76 -15.62 -14.41
CA THR A 68 2.75 -15.62 -15.47
C THR A 68 3.41 -15.63 -16.84
N MET A 69 4.37 -14.74 -17.09
CA MET A 69 5.08 -14.66 -18.36
C MET A 69 5.86 -15.95 -18.66
N HIS A 70 6.46 -16.58 -17.65
CA HIS A 70 7.13 -17.87 -17.81
C HIS A 70 6.18 -19.00 -18.19
N GLU A 71 5.04 -19.13 -17.51
CA GLU A 71 4.04 -20.17 -17.83
C GLU A 71 3.43 -19.99 -19.22
N LEU A 72 3.35 -18.75 -19.70
CA LEU A 72 2.94 -18.42 -21.07
C LEU A 72 4.04 -18.66 -22.11
N GLY A 73 5.22 -19.14 -21.72
CA GLY A 73 6.37 -19.36 -22.60
C GLY A 73 7.00 -18.06 -23.11
N LEU A 74 6.74 -16.92 -22.46
CA LEU A 74 7.30 -15.62 -22.84
C LEU A 74 8.71 -15.40 -22.28
N LEU A 75 9.08 -16.19 -21.26
CA LEU A 75 10.38 -16.21 -20.59
C LEU A 75 10.77 -17.67 -20.35
N GLU A 76 11.95 -18.08 -20.79
CA GLU A 76 12.43 -19.47 -20.65
C GLU A 76 12.98 -19.78 -19.25
N PRO A 77 13.77 -18.92 -18.59
CA PRO A 77 14.37 -19.27 -17.31
C PRO A 77 13.30 -19.51 -16.24
N ALA A 78 13.45 -20.61 -15.50
CA ALA A 78 12.52 -20.96 -14.43
C ALA A 78 12.45 -19.85 -13.35
N PRO A 79 11.23 -19.58 -12.81
CA PRO A 79 11.01 -18.55 -11.81
C PRO A 79 11.76 -18.88 -10.52
N SER A 80 12.52 -17.91 -10.01
CA SER A 80 13.16 -18.01 -8.70
C SER A 80 13.11 -16.66 -8.00
N PRO A 81 12.79 -16.61 -6.69
CA PRO A 81 12.80 -15.35 -5.92
C PRO A 81 14.14 -14.61 -5.94
N ARG A 82 15.25 -15.29 -6.28
CA ARG A 82 16.59 -14.69 -6.38
C ARG A 82 16.86 -14.01 -7.72
N ARG A 83 16.01 -14.23 -8.73
CA ARG A 83 16.13 -13.60 -10.06
C ARG A 83 15.67 -12.15 -10.05
N ILE A 84 14.65 -11.83 -9.26
CA ILE A 84 14.13 -10.47 -9.14
C ILE A 84 14.73 -9.81 -7.91
N GLY A 85 15.54 -8.78 -8.14
CA GLY A 85 16.07 -7.93 -7.08
C GLY A 85 15.25 -6.66 -6.98
N VAL A 86 14.96 -6.24 -5.74
CA VAL A 86 14.33 -4.96 -5.43
C VAL A 86 15.21 -4.27 -4.40
N LYS A 87 15.60 -3.02 -4.64
CA LYS A 87 16.31 -2.17 -3.70
C LYS A 87 15.53 -0.87 -3.54
N LYS A 88 15.41 -0.39 -2.29
CA LYS A 88 14.90 0.96 -2.03
C LYS A 88 16.06 1.94 -2.24
N ASP A 89 15.85 2.90 -3.13
CA ASP A 89 16.76 4.00 -3.39
C ASP A 89 16.13 5.33 -2.97
N GLU A 90 16.90 6.43 -3.00
CA GLU A 90 16.40 7.75 -2.59
C GLU A 90 15.23 8.23 -3.47
N MET A 91 15.25 7.89 -4.76
CA MET A 91 14.20 8.21 -5.75
C MET A 91 13.07 7.17 -5.77
N GLY A 92 13.19 6.09 -5.00
CA GLY A 92 12.17 5.04 -4.94
C GLY A 92 12.70 3.62 -5.19
N PRO A 93 11.81 2.65 -5.36
CA PRO A 93 12.17 1.25 -5.50
C PRO A 93 12.72 0.93 -6.90
N VAL A 94 13.96 0.45 -6.96
CA VAL A 94 14.63 -0.02 -8.17
C VAL A 94 14.47 -1.53 -8.29
N VAL A 95 14.00 -2.01 -9.44
CA VAL A 95 13.79 -3.44 -9.73
C VAL A 95 14.69 -3.88 -10.88
N TRP A 96 15.31 -5.06 -10.74
CA TRP A 96 16.10 -5.66 -11.82
C TRP A 96 15.90 -7.17 -11.90
N MET A 97 16.21 -7.73 -13.08
CA MET A 97 16.15 -9.17 -13.38
C MET A 97 17.56 -9.74 -13.60
N ARG A 98 17.87 -10.84 -12.92
CA ARG A 98 19.12 -11.61 -13.06
C ARG A 98 18.92 -12.83 -13.96
N GLY A 99 19.89 -13.05 -14.86
CA GLY A 99 19.85 -14.11 -15.88
C GLY A 99 18.87 -13.79 -17.01
N GLY A 100 18.72 -14.75 -17.93
CA GLY A 100 17.94 -14.57 -19.16
C GLY A 100 18.68 -13.72 -20.20
N THR A 101 18.17 -13.73 -21.43
CA THR A 101 18.70 -12.94 -22.53
C THR A 101 18.34 -11.46 -22.38
N THR A 102 19.04 -10.57 -23.08
CA THR A 102 18.73 -9.14 -23.11
C THR A 102 17.29 -8.88 -23.59
N TYR A 103 16.82 -9.70 -24.54
CA TYR A 103 15.45 -9.64 -25.05
C TYR A 103 14.44 -9.95 -23.94
N GLU A 104 14.62 -11.05 -23.21
CA GLU A 104 13.74 -11.43 -22.10
C GLU A 104 13.71 -10.41 -20.97
N LYS A 105 14.89 -9.89 -20.57
CA LYS A 105 14.98 -8.83 -19.56
C LYS A 105 14.19 -7.61 -19.98
N THR A 106 14.34 -7.18 -21.23
CA THR A 106 13.61 -6.03 -21.76
C THR A 106 12.11 -6.28 -21.78
N ARG A 107 11.68 -7.47 -22.23
CA ARG A 107 10.27 -7.85 -22.28
C ARG A 107 9.63 -7.84 -20.90
N PHE A 108 10.30 -8.42 -19.90
CA PHE A 108 9.83 -8.44 -18.53
C PHE A 108 9.79 -7.03 -17.91
N LEU A 109 10.86 -6.24 -18.07
CA LEU A 109 10.94 -4.90 -17.49
C LEU A 109 9.92 -3.95 -18.12
N ASN A 110 9.66 -4.04 -19.43
CA ASN A 110 8.61 -3.26 -20.08
C ASN A 110 7.23 -3.63 -19.52
N ALA A 111 6.92 -4.93 -19.38
CA ALA A 111 5.66 -5.37 -18.78
C ALA A 111 5.52 -4.91 -17.32
N LEU A 112 6.61 -4.91 -16.55
CA LEU A 112 6.61 -4.44 -15.17
C LEU A 112 6.42 -2.92 -15.11
N GLN A 113 7.06 -2.17 -16.01
CA GLN A 113 6.90 -0.73 -16.15
C GLN A 113 5.43 -0.38 -16.44
N GLU A 114 4.81 -1.01 -17.44
CA GLU A 114 3.39 -0.82 -17.76
C GLU A 114 2.46 -1.13 -16.57
N PHE A 115 2.82 -2.11 -15.74
CA PHE A 115 2.05 -2.46 -14.56
C PHE A 115 2.15 -1.39 -13.45
N LEU A 116 3.34 -0.81 -13.27
CA LEU A 116 3.66 0.15 -12.21
C LEU A 116 3.33 1.60 -12.58
N GLU A 117 3.33 1.92 -13.87
CA GLU A 117 3.06 3.25 -14.38
C GLU A 117 1.58 3.65 -14.20
N PRO A 118 1.30 4.97 -14.26
CA PRO A 118 -0.06 5.46 -14.38
C PRO A 118 -0.84 4.74 -15.49
N ILE A 119 -2.13 4.53 -15.25
CA ILE A 119 -2.96 3.71 -16.13
C ILE A 119 -3.18 4.42 -17.48
N GLU A 120 -2.50 3.94 -18.52
CA GLU A 120 -2.57 4.47 -19.89
C GLU A 120 -3.31 3.50 -20.84
N ASN A 121 -4.65 3.59 -20.86
CA ASN A 121 -5.55 2.84 -21.76
C ASN A 121 -5.29 1.30 -21.91
N PRO A 122 -5.07 0.54 -20.82
CA PRO A 122 -4.86 -0.90 -20.93
C PRO A 122 -6.14 -1.63 -21.35
N ARG A 123 -6.00 -2.77 -22.03
CA ARG A 123 -7.15 -3.61 -22.43
C ARG A 123 -7.88 -4.25 -21.24
N TYR A 124 -7.16 -4.52 -20.16
CA TYR A 124 -7.71 -5.04 -18.92
C TYR A 124 -7.15 -4.24 -17.74
N LEU A 125 -7.99 -4.08 -16.71
CA LEU A 125 -7.58 -3.57 -15.41
C LEU A 125 -7.63 -4.70 -14.39
N LEU A 126 -6.62 -4.76 -13.54
CA LEU A 126 -6.65 -5.54 -12.33
C LEU A 126 -7.25 -4.68 -11.22
N TYR A 127 -8.34 -5.14 -10.63
CA TYR A 127 -9.08 -4.46 -9.58
C TYR A 127 -9.02 -5.24 -8.27
N ARG A 128 -8.63 -4.59 -7.17
CA ARG A 128 -8.73 -5.16 -5.82
C ARG A 128 -9.57 -4.28 -4.92
N GLU A 129 -10.31 -4.92 -4.02
CA GLU A 129 -10.93 -4.27 -2.87
C GLU A 129 -10.24 -4.74 -1.60
N SER A 130 -9.64 -3.82 -0.87
CA SER A 130 -9.08 -4.10 0.45
C SER A 130 -9.95 -3.41 1.51
N LYS A 131 -10.39 -4.14 2.54
CA LYS A 131 -11.10 -3.57 3.68
C LYS A 131 -10.11 -3.34 4.81
N LEU A 132 -9.77 -2.08 5.11
CA LEU A 132 -8.98 -1.75 6.29
C LEU A 132 -9.94 -1.40 7.43
N LEU A 133 -9.82 -2.13 8.54
CA LEU A 133 -10.52 -1.85 9.82
C LEU A 133 -12.03 -1.61 9.68
N TRP A 134 -12.76 -2.49 8.97
CA TRP A 134 -14.23 -2.53 8.76
C TRP A 134 -14.93 -1.24 8.24
N LEU A 135 -14.27 -0.09 8.31
CA LEU A 135 -14.78 1.25 8.02
C LEU A 135 -14.29 1.78 6.67
N ILE A 136 -13.15 1.31 6.16
CA ILE A 136 -12.50 1.90 4.98
C ILE A 136 -12.37 0.87 3.87
N LYS A 137 -13.17 1.06 2.81
CA LYS A 137 -13.06 0.29 1.56
C LYS A 137 -12.05 0.99 0.65
N ARG A 138 -10.88 0.37 0.48
CA ARG A 138 -9.88 0.79 -0.50
C ARG A 138 -10.08 0.03 -1.80
N ARG A 139 -9.98 0.75 -2.91
CA ARG A 139 -10.19 0.24 -4.27
C ARG A 139 -8.97 0.61 -5.10
N ASP A 140 -8.12 -0.37 -5.38
CA ASP A 140 -6.92 -0.16 -6.19
C ASP A 140 -7.14 -0.73 -7.59
N TYR A 141 -6.61 0.00 -8.57
CA TYR A 141 -6.61 -0.38 -9.97
C TYR A 141 -5.16 -0.42 -10.45
N HIS A 142 -4.82 -1.46 -11.20
CA HIS A 142 -3.54 -1.59 -11.88
C HIS A 142 -3.78 -1.92 -13.35
N ALA A 143 -2.91 -1.44 -14.22
CA ALA A 143 -2.92 -1.84 -15.62
C ALA A 143 -2.47 -3.30 -15.74
N VAL A 144 -3.16 -4.09 -16.55
CA VAL A 144 -2.62 -5.38 -17.00
C VAL A 144 -1.72 -5.08 -18.19
N PRO A 145 -0.43 -5.48 -18.15
CA PRO A 145 0.53 -5.22 -19.22
C PRO A 145 0.04 -5.75 -20.56
N GLU A 146 0.41 -5.09 -21.65
CA GLU A 146 -0.04 -5.40 -23.00
C GLU A 146 0.24 -6.86 -23.36
N GLU A 147 1.45 -7.36 -23.04
CA GLU A 147 1.85 -8.75 -23.26
C GLU A 147 0.87 -9.76 -22.64
N LEU A 148 0.30 -9.44 -21.47
CA LEU A 148 -0.70 -10.27 -20.79
C LEU A 148 -2.14 -9.93 -21.21
N GLY A 149 -2.37 -8.68 -21.63
CA GLY A 149 -3.68 -8.21 -22.09
C GLY A 149 -4.03 -8.67 -23.51
N ARG A 150 -3.06 -9.10 -24.33
CA ARG A 150 -3.28 -9.51 -25.73
C ARG A 150 -4.34 -10.59 -25.90
N LYS A 151 -4.44 -11.53 -24.96
CA LYS A 151 -5.41 -12.63 -24.97
C LYS A 151 -6.16 -12.68 -23.65
N LYS A 152 -7.43 -13.08 -23.69
CA LYS A 152 -8.26 -13.16 -22.48
C LYS A 152 -7.69 -14.19 -21.50
N GLU A 153 -7.25 -15.31 -22.04
CA GLU A 153 -6.68 -16.44 -21.31
C GLU A 153 -5.40 -16.05 -20.56
N TYR A 154 -4.60 -15.13 -21.12
CA TYR A 154 -3.36 -14.66 -20.51
C TYR A 154 -3.66 -13.74 -19.33
N ALA A 155 -4.62 -12.83 -19.49
CA ALA A 155 -5.10 -11.98 -18.41
C ALA A 155 -5.71 -12.84 -17.27
N GLU A 156 -6.52 -13.83 -17.60
CA GLU A 156 -7.11 -14.75 -16.62
C GLU A 156 -6.06 -15.57 -15.86
N LEU A 157 -5.02 -16.05 -16.55
CA LEU A 157 -3.90 -16.71 -15.89
C LEU A 157 -3.19 -15.77 -14.90
N PHE A 158 -2.94 -14.52 -15.32
CA PHE A 158 -2.37 -13.50 -14.44
C PHE A 158 -3.23 -13.28 -13.19
N LEU A 159 -4.55 -13.17 -13.36
CA LEU A 159 -5.49 -13.01 -12.24
C LEU A 159 -5.45 -14.20 -11.27
N ARG A 160 -5.39 -15.44 -11.78
CA ARG A 160 -5.28 -16.63 -10.94
C ARG A 160 -4.02 -16.59 -10.09
N LYS A 161 -2.85 -16.43 -10.72
CA LYS A 161 -1.56 -16.33 -10.02
C LYS A 161 -1.50 -15.16 -9.04
N TRP A 162 -2.10 -14.04 -9.41
CA TRP A 162 -2.24 -12.90 -8.52
C TRP A 162 -3.07 -13.24 -7.29
N THR A 163 -4.22 -13.88 -7.49
CA THR A 163 -5.13 -14.23 -6.40
C THR A 163 -4.48 -15.19 -5.42
N ASP A 164 -3.71 -16.15 -5.93
CA ASP A 164 -2.98 -17.13 -5.12
C ASP A 164 -1.88 -16.49 -4.26
N SER A 165 -1.17 -15.48 -4.77
CA SER A 165 -0.05 -14.85 -4.05
C SER A 165 -0.43 -13.61 -3.24
N MET A 166 -1.34 -12.78 -3.74
CA MET A 166 -1.60 -11.41 -3.26
C MET A 166 -3.04 -11.21 -2.77
N GLY A 167 -3.90 -12.22 -2.91
CA GLY A 167 -5.29 -12.20 -2.47
C GLY A 167 -6.29 -11.72 -3.53
N PRO A 168 -7.57 -11.60 -3.16
CA PRO A 168 -8.68 -11.50 -4.10
C PRO A 168 -8.60 -10.27 -4.99
N ALA A 169 -8.66 -10.50 -6.29
CA ALA A 169 -8.73 -9.47 -7.32
C ALA A 169 -9.76 -9.84 -8.40
N ARG A 170 -10.03 -8.90 -9.30
CA ARG A 170 -10.91 -9.09 -10.47
C ARG A 170 -10.29 -8.46 -11.70
N LEU A 171 -10.58 -9.04 -12.86
CA LEU A 171 -10.28 -8.41 -14.15
C LEU A 171 -11.47 -7.60 -14.63
N ILE A 172 -11.18 -6.41 -15.13
CA ILE A 172 -12.17 -5.55 -15.79
C ILE A 172 -11.72 -5.34 -17.23
N PHE A 173 -12.53 -5.78 -18.18
CA PHE A 173 -12.28 -5.54 -19.60
C PHE A 173 -12.70 -4.11 -19.97
N THR A 174 -11.75 -3.30 -20.46
CA THR A 174 -11.95 -1.84 -20.64
C THR A 174 -12.60 -1.45 -21.95
N ARG A 175 -12.73 -2.38 -22.91
CA ARG A 175 -13.30 -2.08 -24.24
C ARG A 175 -14.83 -2.17 -24.29
N THR A 176 -15.48 -2.19 -23.14
CA THR A 176 -16.94 -2.09 -22.98
C THR A 176 -17.31 -0.71 -22.41
N PRO A 177 -18.55 -0.22 -22.60
CA PRO A 177 -18.98 1.04 -21.99
C PRO A 177 -18.80 1.07 -20.47
N GLU A 178 -19.10 -0.04 -19.78
CA GLU A 178 -18.90 -0.18 -18.33
C GLU A 178 -17.43 -0.18 -17.94
N GLY A 179 -16.60 -0.92 -18.67
CA GLY A 179 -15.15 -0.97 -18.46
C GLY A 179 -14.48 0.38 -18.68
N ARG A 180 -14.91 1.14 -19.69
CA ARG A 180 -14.41 2.51 -19.95
C ARG A 180 -14.71 3.45 -18.78
N LYS A 181 -15.90 3.37 -18.17
CA LYS A 181 -16.23 4.15 -16.97
C LYS A 181 -15.28 3.83 -15.81
N LYS A 182 -14.94 2.55 -15.63
CA LYS A 182 -13.95 2.10 -14.62
C LYS A 182 -12.54 2.60 -14.93
N LEU A 183 -12.14 2.57 -16.20
CA LEU A 183 -10.86 3.09 -16.65
C LEU A 183 -10.71 4.59 -16.36
N VAL A 184 -11.73 5.41 -16.69
CA VAL A 184 -11.72 6.85 -16.37
C VAL A 184 -11.64 7.07 -14.87
N GLN A 185 -12.43 6.33 -14.08
CA GLN A 185 -12.36 6.41 -12.61
C GLN A 185 -10.97 6.04 -12.07
N ALA A 186 -10.32 5.03 -12.64
CA ALA A 186 -8.98 4.61 -12.27
C ALA A 186 -7.94 5.69 -12.62
N GLY A 187 -8.02 6.25 -13.82
CA GLY A 187 -7.16 7.35 -14.27
C GLY A 187 -7.29 8.61 -13.42
N MET A 188 -8.52 9.03 -13.05
CA MET A 188 -8.73 10.17 -12.14
C MET A 188 -8.08 9.96 -10.76
N ARG A 189 -8.11 8.73 -10.24
CA ARG A 189 -7.46 8.39 -8.97
C ARG A 189 -5.94 8.37 -9.08
N ALA A 190 -5.41 7.80 -10.17
CA ALA A 190 -3.99 7.83 -10.45
C ALA A 190 -3.50 9.28 -10.58
N LEU A 191 -4.26 10.16 -11.24
CA LEU A 191 -3.96 11.59 -11.36
C LEU A 191 -3.96 12.30 -10.00
N SER A 192 -4.92 12.00 -9.12
CA SER A 192 -4.91 12.55 -7.76
C SER A 192 -3.73 12.07 -6.91
N ALA A 193 -3.10 10.96 -7.30
CA ALA A 193 -1.86 10.45 -6.75
C ALA A 193 -0.62 10.88 -7.56
N ALA A 194 -0.77 11.56 -8.71
CA ALA A 194 0.27 11.76 -9.73
C ALA A 194 1.31 12.86 -9.42
N PHE A 195 1.51 13.19 -8.15
CA PHE A 195 2.83 13.65 -7.71
C PHE A 195 3.82 12.48 -7.56
N VAL A 196 3.43 11.26 -7.93
CA VAL A 196 4.29 10.07 -8.00
C VAL A 196 5.11 10.11 -9.29
N GLU A 197 6.43 10.09 -9.15
CA GLU A 197 7.40 10.02 -10.25
C GLU A 197 7.16 8.78 -11.14
N ARG A 198 7.39 8.94 -12.45
CA ARG A 198 7.24 7.84 -13.42
C ARG A 198 8.37 6.82 -13.22
N ALA A 199 8.08 5.55 -13.54
CA ALA A 199 9.11 4.52 -13.52
C ALA A 199 10.14 4.82 -14.62
N GLU A 200 11.38 5.15 -14.24
CA GLU A 200 12.45 5.43 -15.18
C GLU A 200 13.31 4.18 -15.42
N ARG A 201 13.73 3.99 -16.68
CA ARG A 201 14.63 2.90 -17.06
C ARG A 201 16.09 3.32 -16.81
N LEU A 202 16.70 2.71 -15.80
CA LEU A 202 18.12 2.91 -15.51
C LEU A 202 18.98 1.83 -16.21
N SER A 203 19.92 2.25 -17.06
CA SER A 203 20.95 1.36 -17.63
C SER A 203 22.14 1.31 -16.68
N VAL A 204 22.13 0.36 -15.75
CA VAL A 204 23.29 0.13 -14.87
C VAL A 204 24.22 -0.88 -15.53
N TRP A 205 25.42 -0.44 -15.90
CA TRP A 205 26.53 -1.34 -16.27
C TRP A 205 27.07 -1.96 -14.98
N ARG A 206 26.83 -3.26 -14.78
CA ARG A 206 27.35 -4.02 -13.64
C ARG A 206 27.70 -5.43 -14.07
#